data_AF-G1TAF7-F1
#
_entry.id   AF-G1TAF7-F1
#
_cell.length_a   1.000
_cell.length_b   1.000
_cell.length_c   1.000
_cell.angle_alpha   90.00
_cell.angle_beta   90.00
_cell.angle_gamma   90.00
#
_symmetry.space_group_name_H-M   'P 1'
#
loop_
_entity.id
_entity.type
_entity.pdbx_description
1 polymer ?
#
loop_
_entity_poly.entity_id
_entity_poly.type
_entity_poly.pdbx_seq_one_letter_code
_entity_poly.pdbx_strand_id
1 'polypeptide(L)'
;MYLPPHDPHVDDPMRFKPLFRIHLMERKAATVECMYGHRGPHNGHIQIVKKDEFSTKCNQTDHHRMPGGRQEEFRTWLREEWGRTLEDIFHEHMQELILMKFIYTSQYDNCLTYRRIYLPPSRPDDLIQPGLFKGTYGSHGLEVVMLSFHGCVARGTKITGDPNIPAGQQTVEVDLRHRIQLPDVENLRNFNELSRLVLEAREQVRQEQQEGRREAEAGTGPDPVPAEDGGKPGDAAATAAEQPGQSGQGQPFVLPVGVSSRSEDYPRTCRMCFYGTGLIAGHGFTSPERTPGAFILFDEDRFGFVWLELKSFSLYSRVQATFRNADAPSPQAFDEMLENIQSFAS
;
A
#
# COMPACT_ATOMS: atom_id res chain seq x y z
N MET A 1 11.04 1.11 14.75
CA MET A 1 10.71 0.43 13.49
C MET A 1 9.42 -0.33 13.69
N TYR A 2 8.46 -0.15 12.80
CA TYR A 2 7.24 -0.94 12.75
C TYR A 2 7.41 -2.02 11.67
N LEU A 3 6.94 -3.24 11.93
CA LEU A 3 7.00 -4.38 11.03
C LEU A 3 5.60 -5.02 10.93
N PRO A 4 5.21 -5.57 9.77
CA PRO A 4 3.94 -6.26 9.64
C PRO A 4 3.89 -7.50 10.57
N PRO A 5 2.69 -8.00 10.91
CA PRO A 5 2.55 -9.27 11.61
C PRO A 5 3.02 -10.45 10.74
N HIS A 6 2.91 -11.66 11.26
CA HIS A 6 3.26 -12.86 10.51
C HIS A 6 2.23 -13.12 9.40
N ASP A 7 2.71 -13.49 8.21
CA ASP A 7 1.83 -13.93 7.12
C ASP A 7 1.01 -15.16 7.53
N PRO A 8 -0.29 -15.25 7.15
CA PRO A 8 -1.09 -14.29 6.38
C PRO A 8 -2.00 -13.40 7.26
N HIS A 9 -1.69 -13.23 8.54
CA HIS A 9 -2.58 -12.64 9.55
C HIS A 9 -2.64 -11.11 9.47
N VAL A 10 -3.30 -10.58 8.42
CA VAL A 10 -3.42 -9.13 8.18
C VAL A 10 -4.19 -8.36 9.25
N ASP A 11 -4.99 -9.00 10.10
CA ASP A 11 -5.71 -8.31 11.17
C ASP A 11 -4.89 -8.17 12.46
N ASP A 12 -3.77 -8.89 12.57
CA ASP A 12 -2.90 -8.82 13.75
C ASP A 12 -2.19 -7.46 13.86
N PRO A 13 -1.87 -6.99 15.08
CA PRO A 13 -1.22 -5.70 15.28
C PRO A 13 0.19 -5.66 14.70
N MET A 14 0.66 -4.46 14.32
CA MET A 14 2.04 -4.25 13.92
C MET A 14 3.00 -4.62 15.05
N ARG A 15 4.08 -5.33 14.72
CA ARG A 15 5.22 -5.50 15.61
C ARG A 15 6.03 -4.21 15.61
N PHE A 16 6.68 -3.88 16.71
CA PHE A 16 7.56 -2.71 16.77
C PHE A 16 8.77 -2.93 17.68
N LYS A 17 9.91 -2.36 17.29
CA LYS A 17 11.14 -2.36 18.09
C LYS A 17 11.95 -1.08 17.91
N PRO A 18 12.67 -0.60 18.93
CA PRO A 18 13.57 0.55 18.80
C PRO A 18 14.80 0.19 17.93
N LEU A 19 15.26 1.13 17.10
CA LEU A 19 16.51 0.98 16.34
C LEU A 19 17.64 1.84 16.90
N PHE A 20 17.28 3.01 17.44
CA PHE A 20 18.17 3.91 18.13
C PHE A 20 17.37 4.68 19.19
N ARG A 21 18.08 5.31 20.12
CA ARG A 21 17.50 6.34 21.00
C ARG A 21 18.48 7.49 21.18
N ILE A 22 17.94 8.66 21.49
CA ILE A 22 18.70 9.84 21.90
C ILE A 22 18.28 10.15 23.34
N HIS A 23 19.24 10.16 24.26
CA HIS A 23 18.98 10.27 25.69
C HIS A 23 19.75 11.45 26.29
N LEU A 24 19.06 12.33 27.02
CA LEU A 24 19.67 13.49 27.67
C LEU A 24 19.80 13.24 29.18
N MET A 25 21.00 13.47 29.71
CA MET A 25 21.29 13.40 31.14
C MET A 25 21.74 14.76 31.67
N GLU A 26 21.60 14.98 32.99
CA GLU A 26 22.03 16.23 33.63
C GLU A 26 23.49 16.55 33.29
N ARG A 27 23.75 17.79 32.85
CA ARG A 27 25.09 18.34 32.53
C ARG A 27 25.85 17.59 31.43
N LYS A 28 25.19 16.77 30.62
CA LYS A 28 25.79 16.08 29.47
C LYS A 28 25.09 16.45 28.19
N ALA A 29 25.82 16.45 27.08
CA ALA A 29 25.19 16.40 25.77
C ALA A 29 24.34 15.12 25.64
N ALA A 30 23.30 15.17 24.82
CA ALA A 30 22.48 13.99 24.57
C ALA A 30 23.33 12.88 23.92
N THR A 31 23.20 11.66 24.44
CA THR A 31 23.90 10.49 23.91
C THR A 31 23.03 9.79 22.89
N VAL A 32 23.66 9.34 21.80
CA VAL A 32 23.01 8.52 20.76
C VAL A 32 23.40 7.07 20.98
N GLU A 33 22.40 6.20 21.06
CA GLU A 33 22.61 4.77 21.25
C GLU A 33 21.93 3.98 20.13
N CYS A 34 22.66 3.03 19.56
CA CYS A 34 22.11 1.97 18.71
C CYS A 34 21.40 0.95 19.61
N MET A 35 20.22 0.52 19.18
CA MET A 35 19.37 -0.43 19.92
C MET A 35 19.24 -1.78 19.19
N TYR A 36 19.97 -1.95 18.09
CA TYR A 36 19.90 -3.16 17.27
C TYR A 36 20.69 -4.31 17.89
N GLY A 37 20.31 -5.54 17.53
CA GLY A 37 20.89 -6.75 18.11
C GLY A 37 20.31 -7.12 19.47
N HIS A 38 20.99 -8.06 20.14
CA HIS A 38 20.49 -8.71 21.36
C HIS A 38 21.40 -8.51 22.58
N ARG A 39 22.38 -7.59 22.50
CA ARG A 39 23.36 -7.29 23.56
C ARG A 39 23.15 -5.95 24.26
N GLY A 40 21.96 -5.37 24.10
CA GLY A 40 21.57 -4.11 24.74
C GLY A 40 22.05 -2.84 24.02
N PRO A 41 21.72 -1.66 24.58
CA PRO A 41 22.11 -0.37 24.02
C PRO A 41 23.64 -0.19 23.97
N HIS A 42 24.14 0.37 22.88
CA HIS A 42 25.56 0.63 22.66
C HIS A 42 25.75 1.89 21.81
N ASN A 43 26.99 2.35 21.62
CA ASN A 43 27.22 3.65 21.00
C ASN A 43 26.75 3.68 19.53
N GLY A 44 25.94 4.69 19.18
CA GLY A 44 25.44 4.92 17.83
C GLY A 44 25.66 6.36 17.38
N HIS A 45 25.44 6.62 16.10
CA HIS A 45 25.54 7.94 15.51
C HIS A 45 24.30 8.27 14.67
N ILE A 46 23.94 9.55 14.64
CA ILE A 46 22.93 10.12 13.75
C ILE A 46 23.61 11.21 12.91
N GLN A 47 23.36 11.18 11.60
CA GLN A 47 23.78 12.23 10.69
C GLN A 47 22.54 12.79 9.97
N ILE A 48 22.25 14.06 10.21
CA ILE A 48 21.19 14.78 9.47
C ILE A 48 21.81 15.25 8.15
N VAL A 49 21.25 14.81 7.02
CA VAL A 49 21.78 15.12 5.69
C VAL A 49 21.07 16.32 5.09
N LYS A 50 19.73 16.30 5.11
CA LYS A 50 18.83 17.37 4.66
C LYS A 50 17.59 17.40 5.54
N LYS A 51 16.68 18.36 5.30
CA LYS A 51 15.40 18.44 6.02
C LYS A 51 14.62 17.13 6.02
N ASP A 52 14.67 16.40 4.91
CA ASP A 52 13.85 15.20 4.66
C ASP A 52 14.69 13.91 4.63
N GLU A 53 15.92 13.96 5.12
CA GLU A 53 16.83 12.80 5.09
C GLU A 53 17.82 12.79 6.28
N PHE A 54 17.92 11.66 6.95
CA PHE A 54 18.94 11.40 7.96
C PHE A 54 19.45 9.96 7.88
N SER A 55 20.61 9.68 8.46
CA SER A 55 21.16 8.33 8.54
C SER A 55 21.57 7.95 9.96
N THR A 56 21.66 6.65 10.18
CA THR A 56 22.15 5.99 11.40
C THR A 56 23.45 5.27 11.08
N LYS A 57 24.37 5.23 12.04
CA LYS A 57 25.59 4.43 11.94
C LYS A 57 25.93 3.77 13.27
N CYS A 58 26.22 2.48 13.24
CA CYS A 58 26.77 1.72 14.36
C CYS A 58 28.23 1.35 14.06
N ASN A 59 29.15 1.68 14.97
CA ASN A 59 30.56 1.29 14.85
C ASN A 59 30.92 0.09 15.75
N GLN A 60 29.95 -0.45 16.49
CA GLN A 60 30.09 -1.55 17.44
C GLN A 60 29.16 -2.71 17.06
N THR A 61 29.26 -3.16 15.81
CA THR A 61 28.37 -4.17 15.22
C THR A 61 28.59 -5.59 15.78
N ASP A 62 29.62 -5.78 16.60
CA ASP A 62 29.80 -6.96 17.44
C ASP A 62 28.60 -7.20 18.38
N HIS A 63 27.89 -6.13 18.76
CA HIS A 63 26.65 -6.19 19.54
C HIS A 63 25.47 -6.80 18.77
N HIS A 64 25.55 -6.79 17.44
CA HIS A 64 24.52 -7.35 16.56
C HIS A 64 24.70 -8.87 16.36
N ARG A 65 25.91 -9.39 16.62
CA ARG A 65 26.26 -10.78 16.39
C ARG A 65 25.75 -11.69 17.50
N MET A 66 25.25 -12.86 17.12
CA MET A 66 24.83 -13.90 18.07
C MET A 66 25.93 -14.96 18.25
N PRO A 67 26.01 -15.62 19.42
CA PRO A 67 27.04 -16.63 19.70
C PRO A 67 27.04 -17.81 18.72
N GLY A 68 25.86 -18.24 18.25
CA GLY A 68 25.68 -19.26 17.21
C GLY A 68 25.87 -18.75 15.79
N GLY A 69 26.43 -17.55 15.63
CA GLY A 69 26.77 -16.94 14.35
C GLY A 69 25.55 -16.65 13.47
N ARG A 70 25.80 -16.53 12.16
CA ARG A 70 24.79 -16.16 11.16
C ARG A 70 23.59 -17.12 11.09
N GLN A 71 23.78 -18.38 11.45
CA GLN A 71 22.67 -19.35 11.49
C GLN A 71 21.69 -19.04 12.61
N GLU A 72 22.18 -18.70 13.81
CA GLU A 72 21.32 -18.29 14.92
C GLU A 72 20.64 -16.95 14.63
N GLU A 73 21.35 -16.00 14.03
CA GLU A 73 20.77 -14.73 13.57
C GLU A 73 19.61 -14.96 12.60
N PHE A 74 19.80 -15.85 11.60
CA PHE A 74 18.75 -16.18 10.64
C PHE A 74 17.54 -16.83 11.32
N ARG A 75 17.73 -17.84 12.17
CA ARG A 75 16.61 -18.51 12.87
C ARG A 75 15.85 -17.55 13.78
N THR A 76 16.56 -16.64 14.45
CA THR A 76 15.95 -15.62 15.32
C THR A 76 15.15 -14.63 14.50
N TRP A 77 15.72 -14.10 13.42
CA TRP A 77 15.02 -13.21 12.48
C TRP A 77 13.80 -13.90 11.85
N LEU A 78 13.93 -15.16 11.43
CA LEU A 78 12.83 -15.93 10.84
C LEU A 78 11.68 -16.11 11.84
N ARG A 79 11.99 -16.41 13.11
CA ARG A 79 10.98 -16.46 14.17
C ARG A 79 10.30 -15.11 14.38
N GLU A 80 11.07 -14.02 14.37
CA GLU A 80 10.53 -12.67 14.53
C GLU A 80 9.62 -12.27 13.36
N GLU A 81 10.03 -12.53 12.12
CA GLU A 81 9.34 -12.06 10.90
C GLU A 81 8.22 -12.99 10.42
N TRP A 82 8.33 -14.30 10.66
CA TRP A 82 7.43 -15.31 10.09
C TRP A 82 6.77 -16.24 11.12
N GLY A 83 7.31 -16.33 12.34
CA GLY A 83 6.78 -17.21 13.38
C GLY A 83 6.87 -18.71 13.05
N ARG A 84 7.59 -19.09 11.99
CA ARG A 84 7.70 -20.44 11.45
C ARG A 84 9.16 -20.84 11.26
N THR A 85 9.44 -22.14 11.21
CA THR A 85 10.74 -22.63 10.74
C THR A 85 10.80 -22.58 9.21
N LEU A 86 11.98 -22.75 8.62
CA LEU A 86 12.10 -22.71 7.16
C LEU A 86 11.46 -23.95 6.53
N GLU A 87 11.54 -25.08 7.24
CA GLU A 87 10.96 -26.37 6.88
C GLU A 87 9.42 -26.34 6.87
N ASP A 88 8.80 -25.52 7.73
CA ASP A 88 7.34 -25.35 7.78
C ASP A 88 6.79 -24.47 6.64
N ILE A 89 7.67 -23.84 5.86
CA ILE A 89 7.30 -23.00 4.72
C ILE A 89 7.27 -23.87 3.47
N PHE A 90 6.08 -24.36 3.10
CA PHE A 90 5.89 -25.37 2.05
C PHE A 90 6.39 -25.01 0.64
N HIS A 91 6.56 -23.72 0.32
CA HIS A 91 6.94 -23.28 -1.03
C HIS A 91 8.43 -22.91 -1.10
N GLU A 92 9.21 -23.66 -1.86
CA GLU A 92 10.66 -23.43 -2.05
C GLU A 92 10.97 -21.99 -2.51
N HIS A 93 10.23 -21.48 -3.49
CA HIS A 93 10.40 -20.11 -3.95
C HIS A 93 10.23 -19.06 -2.83
N MET A 94 9.32 -19.30 -1.89
CA MET A 94 9.12 -18.42 -0.74
C MET A 94 10.32 -18.50 0.23
N GLN A 95 10.88 -19.71 0.43
CA GLN A 95 12.10 -19.88 1.23
C GLN A 95 13.28 -19.10 0.62
N GLU A 96 13.45 -19.16 -0.71
CA GLU A 96 14.50 -18.41 -1.43
C GLU A 96 14.35 -16.89 -1.25
N LEU A 97 13.13 -16.37 -1.41
CA LEU A 97 12.83 -14.94 -1.20
C LEU A 97 13.12 -14.50 0.24
N ILE A 98 12.77 -15.32 1.22
CA ILE A 98 13.01 -15.08 2.64
C ILE A 98 14.51 -15.03 2.93
N LEU A 99 15.27 -16.01 2.42
CA LEU A 99 16.73 -16.06 2.56
C LEU A 99 17.40 -14.84 1.91
N MET A 100 16.98 -14.48 0.70
CA MET A 100 17.48 -13.31 0.00
C MET A 100 17.18 -12.02 0.79
N LYS A 101 15.95 -11.86 1.28
CA LYS A 101 15.55 -10.71 2.12
C LYS A 101 16.41 -10.61 3.38
N PHE A 102 16.64 -11.73 4.08
CA PHE A 102 17.51 -11.75 5.25
C PHE A 102 18.94 -11.34 4.90
N ILE A 103 19.54 -11.96 3.88
CA ILE A 103 20.93 -11.69 3.50
C ILE A 103 21.09 -10.22 3.12
N TYR A 104 20.22 -9.70 2.25
CA TYR A 104 20.27 -8.33 1.76
C TYR A 104 20.08 -7.30 2.89
N THR A 105 19.00 -7.42 3.67
CA THR A 105 18.69 -6.45 4.72
C THR A 105 19.70 -6.47 5.86
N SER A 106 20.26 -7.65 6.19
CA SER A 106 21.29 -7.75 7.23
C SER A 106 22.66 -7.20 6.80
N GLN A 107 22.92 -6.96 5.51
CA GLN A 107 24.15 -6.28 5.06
C GLN A 107 24.23 -4.83 5.54
N TYR A 108 23.08 -4.16 5.71
CA TYR A 108 23.06 -2.79 6.20
C TYR A 108 23.49 -2.69 7.65
N ASP A 109 23.30 -3.75 8.45
CA ASP A 109 23.71 -3.82 9.85
C ASP A 109 23.28 -2.61 10.69
N ASN A 110 22.04 -2.15 10.46
CA ASN A 110 21.44 -0.93 11.02
C ASN A 110 22.19 0.39 10.71
N CYS A 111 23.07 0.39 9.71
CA CYS A 111 23.62 1.60 9.10
C CYS A 111 22.72 2.01 7.92
N LEU A 112 21.63 2.70 8.26
CA LEU A 112 20.52 2.99 7.33
C LEU A 112 20.39 4.47 7.05
N THR A 113 20.03 4.82 5.82
CA THR A 113 19.55 6.15 5.43
C THR A 113 18.03 6.13 5.35
N TYR A 114 17.39 7.12 5.97
CA TYR A 114 15.94 7.28 6.04
C TYR A 114 15.54 8.54 5.28
N ARG A 115 14.51 8.40 4.44
CA ARG A 115 13.83 9.52 3.78
C ARG A 115 12.49 9.78 4.46
N ARG A 116 12.06 11.04 4.49
CA ARG A 116 10.79 11.43 5.06
C ARG A 116 9.63 10.90 4.21
N ILE A 117 8.62 10.38 4.90
CA ILE A 117 7.30 10.09 4.35
C ILE A 117 6.23 10.73 5.25
N TYR A 118 5.02 10.91 4.71
CA TYR A 118 3.89 11.47 5.44
C TYR A 118 2.69 10.53 5.41
N LEU A 119 1.79 10.67 6.38
CA LEU A 119 0.44 10.13 6.29
C LEU A 119 -0.37 10.94 5.25
N PRO A 120 -1.29 10.27 4.54
CA PRO A 120 -2.16 10.92 3.56
C PRO A 120 -3.12 11.90 4.25
N PRO A 121 -3.41 13.05 3.62
CA PRO A 121 -4.44 13.95 4.11
C PRO A 121 -5.81 13.28 4.01
N SER A 122 -6.69 13.56 4.98
CA SER A 122 -8.06 13.04 5.01
C SER A 122 -9.05 14.11 4.56
N ARG A 123 -10.07 13.70 3.80
CA ARG A 123 -11.18 14.54 3.33
C ARG A 123 -12.52 13.90 3.70
N PRO A 124 -13.59 14.70 3.94
CA PRO A 124 -14.91 14.16 4.29
C PRO A 124 -15.53 13.25 3.22
N ASP A 125 -15.18 13.48 1.95
CA ASP A 125 -15.73 12.75 0.80
C ASP A 125 -14.90 11.50 0.43
N ASP A 126 -13.83 11.19 1.18
CA ASP A 126 -13.02 10.01 0.95
C ASP A 126 -13.86 8.73 1.18
N LEU A 127 -13.66 7.71 0.33
CA LEU A 127 -14.42 6.46 0.39
C LEU A 127 -14.34 5.77 1.76
N ILE A 128 -13.16 5.83 2.38
CA ILE A 128 -12.83 5.41 3.74
C ILE A 128 -11.71 6.30 4.26
N GLN A 129 -11.43 6.27 5.57
CA GLN A 129 -10.28 7.01 6.11
C GLN A 129 -8.97 6.58 5.42
N PRO A 130 -8.18 7.48 4.83
CA PRO A 130 -6.89 7.11 4.23
C PRO A 130 -5.88 6.74 5.32
N GLY A 131 -4.79 6.07 4.96
CA GLY A 131 -3.78 5.65 5.93
C GLY A 131 -2.97 4.43 5.50
N LEU A 132 -2.34 3.78 6.48
CA LEU A 132 -1.52 2.60 6.25
C LEU A 132 -2.33 1.31 6.44
N PHE A 133 -2.09 0.34 5.57
CA PHE A 133 -2.73 -0.97 5.57
C PHE A 133 -1.66 -2.06 5.43
N LYS A 134 -1.95 -3.22 5.98
CA LYS A 134 -1.12 -4.43 5.92
C LYS A 134 -1.79 -5.34 4.90
N GLY A 135 -1.07 -5.74 3.85
CA GLY A 135 -1.64 -6.43 2.69
C GLY A 135 -0.91 -7.71 2.35
N THR A 136 -1.62 -8.74 1.88
CA THR A 136 -1.00 -10.00 1.41
C THR A 136 -0.46 -9.87 -0.01
N TYR A 137 0.81 -10.26 -0.24
CA TYR A 137 1.50 -10.24 -1.55
C TYR A 137 2.08 -11.61 -1.92
N GLY A 138 1.27 -12.67 -1.77
CA GLY A 138 1.61 -14.02 -2.22
C GLY A 138 2.86 -14.58 -1.55
N SER A 139 3.86 -14.95 -2.33
CA SER A 139 5.13 -15.52 -1.83
C SER A 139 6.05 -14.49 -1.14
N HIS A 140 5.77 -13.19 -1.29
CA HIS A 140 6.53 -12.14 -0.60
C HIS A 140 6.08 -11.93 0.86
N GLY A 141 4.94 -12.52 1.24
CA GLY A 141 4.33 -12.36 2.56
C GLY A 141 3.51 -11.07 2.67
N LEU A 142 3.54 -10.44 3.84
CA LEU A 142 2.84 -9.20 4.08
C LEU A 142 3.69 -7.98 3.70
N GLU A 143 3.06 -7.01 3.05
CA GLU A 143 3.62 -5.70 2.78
C GLU A 143 2.75 -4.59 3.38
N VAL A 144 3.34 -3.44 3.66
CA VAL A 144 2.64 -2.24 4.12
C VAL A 144 2.35 -1.35 2.93
N VAL A 145 1.09 -1.00 2.74
CA VAL A 145 0.61 -0.16 1.65
C VAL A 145 -0.10 1.07 2.23
N MET A 146 0.19 2.23 1.69
CA MET A 146 -0.48 3.48 2.03
C MET A 146 -1.61 3.75 1.03
N LEU A 147 -2.84 3.85 1.54
CA LEU A 147 -4.01 4.26 0.77
C LEU A 147 -4.19 5.77 0.87
N SER A 148 -4.25 6.45 -0.28
CA SER A 148 -4.47 7.90 -0.39
C SER A 148 -5.49 8.24 -1.49
N PHE A 149 -6.17 9.38 -1.36
CA PHE A 149 -7.21 9.81 -2.30
C PHE A 149 -6.82 11.06 -3.09
N HIS A 150 -7.06 11.02 -4.40
CA HIS A 150 -6.63 11.99 -5.41
C HIS A 150 -7.82 12.34 -6.30
N GLY A 151 -8.79 13.07 -5.74
CA GLY A 151 -10.07 13.32 -6.42
C GLY A 151 -10.88 12.02 -6.54
N CYS A 152 -11.20 11.60 -7.76
CA CYS A 152 -11.94 10.36 -8.01
C CYS A 152 -11.05 9.13 -8.17
N VAL A 153 -9.79 9.19 -7.70
CA VAL A 153 -8.83 8.10 -7.80
C VAL A 153 -8.29 7.79 -6.41
N ALA A 154 -8.31 6.51 -6.01
CA ALA A 154 -7.56 6.06 -4.83
C ALA A 154 -6.25 5.41 -5.27
N ARG A 155 -5.15 5.72 -4.58
CA ARG A 155 -3.82 5.17 -4.84
C ARG A 155 -3.34 4.34 -3.66
N GLY A 156 -2.91 3.12 -3.93
CA GLY A 156 -2.14 2.27 -3.03
C GLY A 156 -0.65 2.37 -3.34
N THR A 157 0.14 2.94 -2.42
CA THR A 157 1.60 3.09 -2.56
C THR A 157 2.33 2.17 -1.60
N LYS A 158 3.31 1.42 -2.08
CA LYS A 158 4.10 0.52 -1.24
C LYS A 158 4.99 1.29 -0.26
N ILE A 159 4.83 1.07 1.03
CA ILE A 159 5.73 1.55 2.09
C ILE A 159 6.84 0.53 2.34
N THR A 160 6.47 -0.75 2.34
CA THR A 160 7.41 -1.85 2.14
C THR A 160 7.08 -2.51 0.81
N GLY A 161 8.07 -3.16 0.19
CA GLY A 161 7.87 -3.83 -1.07
C GLY A 161 8.88 -4.94 -1.28
N ASP A 162 8.85 -5.47 -2.49
CA ASP A 162 9.56 -6.68 -2.88
C ASP A 162 10.35 -6.46 -4.17
N PRO A 163 11.18 -7.42 -4.59
CA PRO A 163 11.99 -7.29 -5.81
C PRO A 163 11.18 -7.16 -7.11
N ASN A 164 9.89 -7.53 -7.11
CA ASN A 164 9.02 -7.37 -8.27
C ASN A 164 8.44 -5.96 -8.28
N ILE A 165 7.76 -5.54 -7.22
CA ILE A 165 7.26 -4.17 -7.04
C ILE A 165 7.90 -3.57 -5.79
N PRO A 166 8.93 -2.71 -5.96
CA PRO A 166 9.67 -2.09 -4.87
C PRO A 166 8.83 -1.16 -3.98
N ALA A 167 9.36 -0.89 -2.78
CA ALA A 167 8.85 0.20 -1.93
C ALA A 167 8.95 1.55 -2.66
N GLY A 168 7.94 2.41 -2.49
CA GLY A 168 7.78 3.68 -3.18
C GLY A 168 6.89 3.60 -4.43
N GLN A 169 6.75 2.42 -5.04
CA GLN A 169 5.94 2.27 -6.24
C GLN A 169 4.43 2.21 -5.95
N GLN A 170 3.64 2.67 -6.91
CA GLN A 170 2.18 2.58 -6.89
C GLN A 170 1.74 1.15 -7.26
N THR A 171 1.34 0.37 -6.26
CA THR A 171 0.95 -1.04 -6.46
C THR A 171 -0.50 -1.20 -6.91
N VAL A 172 -1.39 -0.29 -6.52
CA VAL A 172 -2.82 -0.34 -6.86
C VAL A 172 -3.31 1.07 -7.17
N GLU A 173 -4.18 1.18 -8.16
CA GLU A 173 -5.00 2.36 -8.41
C GLU A 173 -6.45 1.95 -8.60
N VAL A 174 -7.36 2.71 -8.01
CA VAL A 174 -8.79 2.45 -8.03
C VAL A 174 -9.48 3.65 -8.64
N ASP A 175 -10.29 3.40 -9.66
CA ASP A 175 -11.16 4.40 -10.26
C ASP A 175 -12.48 4.44 -9.48
N LEU A 176 -12.70 5.51 -8.74
CA LEU A 176 -13.86 5.67 -7.87
C LEU A 176 -15.13 6.07 -8.63
N ARG A 177 -15.05 6.38 -9.93
CA ARG A 177 -16.22 6.62 -10.79
C ARG A 177 -16.81 5.33 -11.33
N HIS A 178 -15.97 4.33 -11.54
CA HIS A 178 -16.32 3.08 -12.20
C HIS A 178 -16.64 1.97 -11.19
N ARG A 179 -17.83 2.09 -10.58
CA ARG A 179 -18.35 1.04 -9.67
C ARG A 179 -18.71 -0.21 -10.45
N ILE A 180 -18.24 -1.37 -9.98
CA ILE A 180 -18.63 -2.69 -10.51
C ILE A 180 -19.81 -3.20 -9.69
N GLN A 181 -20.92 -3.52 -10.36
CA GLN A 181 -22.04 -4.20 -9.72
C GLN A 181 -21.70 -5.69 -9.62
N LEU A 182 -21.43 -6.17 -8.40
CA LEU A 182 -21.19 -7.59 -8.19
C LEU A 182 -22.51 -8.36 -8.37
N PRO A 183 -22.48 -9.51 -9.05
CA PRO A 183 -23.65 -10.37 -9.14
C PRO A 183 -23.90 -11.09 -7.80
N ASP A 184 -24.97 -11.88 -7.74
CA ASP A 184 -25.23 -12.75 -6.59
C ASP A 184 -24.08 -13.75 -6.33
N VAL A 185 -24.13 -14.41 -5.17
CA VAL A 185 -23.08 -15.34 -4.70
C VAL A 185 -22.84 -16.50 -5.67
N GLU A 186 -23.87 -17.00 -6.34
CA GLU A 186 -23.74 -18.15 -7.26
C GLU A 186 -22.95 -17.74 -8.50
N ASN A 187 -23.27 -16.57 -9.05
CA ASN A 187 -22.60 -16.00 -10.20
C ASN A 187 -21.20 -15.45 -9.86
N LEU A 188 -21.00 -14.92 -8.66
CA LEU A 188 -19.69 -14.43 -8.22
C LEU A 188 -18.65 -15.56 -8.07
N ARG A 189 -19.11 -16.80 -7.83
CA ARG A 189 -18.23 -17.99 -7.89
C ARG A 189 -17.67 -18.25 -9.28
N ASN A 190 -18.30 -17.74 -10.34
CA ASN A 190 -17.85 -17.90 -11.71
C ASN A 190 -16.79 -16.84 -12.05
N PHE A 191 -15.53 -17.27 -12.15
CA PHE A 191 -14.41 -16.37 -12.50
C PHE A 191 -14.63 -15.64 -13.83
N ASN A 192 -15.23 -16.28 -14.82
CA ASN A 192 -15.45 -15.67 -16.13
C ASN A 192 -16.44 -14.51 -16.06
N GLU A 193 -17.41 -14.56 -15.13
CA GLU A 193 -18.38 -13.49 -14.95
C GLU A 193 -17.73 -12.25 -14.33
N LEU A 194 -16.94 -12.43 -13.25
CA LEU A 194 -16.15 -11.32 -12.70
C LEU A 194 -15.17 -10.75 -13.72
N SER A 195 -14.50 -11.61 -14.49
CA SER A 195 -13.58 -11.21 -15.56
C SER A 195 -14.28 -10.35 -16.61
N ARG A 196 -15.46 -10.76 -17.08
CA ARG A 196 -16.27 -10.01 -18.04
C ARG A 196 -16.58 -8.60 -17.51
N LEU A 197 -17.08 -8.49 -16.28
CA LEU A 197 -17.43 -7.20 -15.66
C LEU A 197 -16.23 -6.26 -15.54
N VAL A 198 -15.08 -6.78 -15.11
CA VAL A 198 -13.84 -5.99 -14.97
C VAL A 198 -13.33 -5.52 -16.33
N LEU A 199 -13.39 -6.37 -17.36
CA LEU A 199 -12.93 -6.02 -18.71
C LEU A 199 -13.89 -5.05 -19.42
N GLU A 200 -15.19 -5.14 -19.17
CA GLU A 200 -16.17 -4.15 -19.63
C GLU A 200 -15.90 -2.78 -19.00
N ALA A 201 -15.66 -2.72 -17.69
CA ALA A 201 -15.28 -1.48 -17.01
C ALA A 201 -13.96 -0.91 -17.56
N ARG A 202 -12.95 -1.77 -17.82
CA ARG A 202 -11.69 -1.36 -18.47
C ARG A 202 -11.93 -0.69 -19.82
N GLU A 203 -12.82 -1.26 -20.64
CA GLU A 203 -13.11 -0.74 -21.97
C GLU A 203 -13.86 0.59 -21.91
N GLN A 204 -14.80 0.75 -20.97
CA GLN A 204 -15.47 2.04 -20.70
C GLN A 204 -14.45 3.12 -20.31
N VAL A 205 -13.59 2.84 -19.33
CA VAL A 205 -12.53 3.76 -18.90
C VAL A 205 -11.62 4.15 -20.06
N ARG A 206 -11.25 3.19 -20.92
CA ARG A 206 -10.40 3.42 -22.10
C ARG A 206 -11.07 4.35 -23.11
N GLN A 207 -12.38 4.19 -23.34
CA GLN A 207 -13.16 5.02 -24.26
C GLN A 207 -13.25 6.45 -23.74
N GLU A 208 -13.62 6.65 -22.48
CA GLU A 208 -13.71 7.98 -21.85
C GLU A 208 -12.36 8.72 -21.88
N GLN A 209 -11.25 8.02 -21.61
CA GLN A 209 -9.92 8.63 -21.69
C GLN A 209 -9.52 9.04 -23.11
N GLN A 210 -9.97 8.30 -24.14
CA GLN A 210 -9.69 8.65 -25.53
C GLN A 210 -10.53 9.84 -26.00
N GLU A 211 -11.80 9.91 -25.60
CA GLU A 211 -12.69 11.03 -25.91
C GLU A 211 -12.21 12.31 -25.21
N GLY A 212 -11.90 12.24 -23.91
CA GLY A 212 -11.37 13.39 -23.17
C GLY A 212 -10.03 13.92 -23.73
N ARG A 213 -9.16 13.05 -24.25
CA ARG A 213 -7.93 13.46 -24.95
C ARG A 213 -8.24 14.18 -26.27
N ARG A 214 -9.19 13.67 -27.06
CA ARG A 214 -9.60 14.31 -28.33
C ARG A 214 -10.23 15.67 -28.11
N GLU A 215 -11.04 15.82 -27.07
CA GLU A 215 -11.65 17.11 -26.70
C GLU A 215 -10.61 18.12 -26.21
N ALA A 216 -9.64 17.68 -25.40
CA ALA A 216 -8.53 18.53 -24.95
C ALA A 216 -7.62 18.98 -26.11
N GLU A 217 -7.35 18.10 -27.08
CA GLU A 217 -6.57 18.43 -28.29
C GLU A 217 -7.35 19.31 -29.28
N ALA A 218 -8.69 19.21 -29.32
CA ALA A 218 -9.54 20.07 -30.14
C ALA A 218 -9.81 21.46 -29.52
N GLY A 219 -9.58 21.63 -28.21
CA GLY A 219 -9.84 22.86 -27.46
C GLY A 219 -8.76 23.95 -27.53
N THR A 220 -7.63 23.72 -28.21
CA THR A 220 -6.59 24.76 -28.41
C THR A 220 -6.86 25.59 -29.67
N GLY A 221 -7.76 26.57 -29.56
CA GLY A 221 -8.02 27.66 -30.53
C GLY A 221 -8.29 28.98 -29.77
N PRO A 222 -7.97 30.17 -30.32
CA PRO A 222 -7.57 31.34 -29.54
C PRO A 222 -8.72 32.00 -28.75
N ASP A 223 -8.35 32.50 -27.57
CA ASP A 223 -9.09 33.26 -26.56
C ASP A 223 -10.44 33.88 -26.96
N PRO A 224 -11.51 33.74 -26.14
CA PRO A 224 -12.61 34.66 -26.16
C PRO A 224 -12.29 35.90 -25.31
N VAL A 225 -12.41 37.07 -25.96
CA VAL A 225 -12.46 38.41 -25.37
C VAL A 225 -13.56 38.46 -24.29
N PRO A 226 -13.36 39.14 -23.14
CA PRO A 226 -14.39 39.24 -22.12
C PRO A 226 -15.47 40.24 -22.53
N ALA A 227 -16.73 39.82 -22.46
CA ALA A 227 -17.88 40.71 -22.49
C ALA A 227 -18.74 40.48 -21.24
N GLU A 228 -18.95 41.55 -20.48
CA GLU A 228 -19.86 41.63 -19.35
C GLU A 228 -21.32 41.76 -19.82
N ASP A 229 -22.22 41.09 -19.09
CA ASP A 229 -23.43 41.65 -18.45
C ASP A 229 -24.72 40.82 -18.62
N GLY A 230 -25.42 40.65 -17.49
CA GLY A 230 -26.88 40.75 -17.41
C GLY A 230 -27.75 39.52 -17.65
N GLY A 231 -28.15 38.82 -16.58
CA GLY A 231 -29.40 38.03 -16.59
C GLY A 231 -29.58 37.01 -15.47
N LYS A 232 -30.47 37.29 -14.50
CA LYS A 232 -30.99 36.32 -13.50
C LYS A 232 -32.22 35.54 -14.05
N PRO A 233 -32.86 34.65 -13.26
CA PRO A 233 -32.68 33.21 -13.27
C PRO A 233 -33.90 32.48 -13.89
N GLY A 234 -33.68 31.34 -14.54
CA GLY A 234 -34.75 30.52 -15.10
C GLY A 234 -34.74 29.11 -14.52
N ASP A 235 -35.77 28.79 -13.73
CA ASP A 235 -36.13 27.44 -13.32
C ASP A 235 -36.37 26.54 -14.53
N ALA A 236 -35.68 25.39 -14.59
CA ALA A 236 -36.11 24.27 -15.41
C ALA A 236 -35.57 22.92 -14.88
N ALA A 237 -36.50 22.19 -14.27
CA ALA A 237 -36.70 20.75 -14.38
C ALA A 237 -35.59 19.80 -13.91
N ALA A 238 -35.86 19.25 -12.72
CA ALA A 238 -35.31 18.03 -12.16
C ALA A 238 -35.27 16.88 -13.18
N THR A 239 -34.06 16.36 -13.43
CA THR A 239 -33.84 15.01 -13.95
C THR A 239 -33.35 14.12 -12.81
N ALA A 240 -34.20 13.15 -12.49
CA ALA A 240 -34.07 12.02 -11.58
C ALA A 240 -32.70 11.85 -10.88
N ALA A 241 -32.62 12.36 -9.66
CA ALA A 241 -31.71 11.81 -8.66
C ALA A 241 -32.08 10.34 -8.44
N GLU A 242 -31.17 9.43 -8.78
CA GLU A 242 -31.26 8.05 -8.31
C GLU A 242 -31.36 8.05 -6.79
N GLN A 243 -32.31 7.30 -6.27
CA GLN A 243 -32.64 7.27 -4.85
C GLN A 243 -31.44 6.81 -4.02
N PRO A 244 -31.14 7.48 -2.88
CA PRO A 244 -30.18 6.98 -1.90
C PRO A 244 -30.85 5.85 -1.09
N GLY A 245 -30.95 4.68 -1.69
CA GLY A 245 -31.73 3.56 -1.16
C GLY A 245 -30.94 2.26 -1.15
N GLN A 246 -29.74 2.23 -0.57
CA GLN A 246 -29.03 1.03 -0.07
C GLN A 246 -27.61 1.35 0.49
N SER A 247 -27.34 2.56 0.96
CA SER A 247 -25.99 3.03 1.34
C SER A 247 -25.46 2.51 2.69
N GLY A 248 -25.89 1.32 3.14
CA GLY A 248 -25.40 0.75 4.40
C GLY A 248 -25.56 -0.76 4.60
N GLN A 249 -26.28 -1.46 3.71
CA GLN A 249 -26.36 -2.93 3.77
C GLN A 249 -25.35 -3.51 2.80
N GLY A 250 -24.25 -4.07 3.33
CA GLY A 250 -23.32 -4.84 2.51
C GLY A 250 -24.02 -6.03 1.85
N GLN A 251 -23.50 -6.47 0.71
CA GLN A 251 -23.96 -7.68 0.04
C GLN A 251 -23.01 -8.86 0.33
N PRO A 252 -23.50 -10.11 0.29
CA PRO A 252 -22.67 -11.29 0.42
C PRO A 252 -21.51 -11.31 -0.59
N PHE A 253 -20.34 -11.80 -0.17
CA PHE A 253 -19.14 -11.87 -0.98
C PHE A 253 -18.46 -13.23 -0.86
N VAL A 254 -17.99 -13.76 -1.99
CA VAL A 254 -17.16 -14.96 -2.08
C VAL A 254 -16.16 -14.77 -3.21
N LEU A 255 -14.94 -15.28 -3.07
CA LEU A 255 -13.99 -15.27 -4.18
C LEU A 255 -14.45 -16.23 -5.29
N PRO A 256 -14.24 -15.88 -6.57
CA PRO A 256 -14.48 -16.80 -7.67
C PRO A 256 -13.62 -18.06 -7.56
N VAL A 257 -14.16 -19.19 -8.02
CA VAL A 257 -13.44 -20.46 -8.05
C VAL A 257 -12.17 -20.32 -8.90
N GLY A 258 -11.05 -20.77 -8.35
CA GLY A 258 -9.73 -20.68 -8.98
C GLY A 258 -8.96 -19.40 -8.67
N VAL A 259 -9.55 -18.44 -7.96
CA VAL A 259 -8.81 -17.29 -7.40
C VAL A 259 -8.17 -17.74 -6.08
N SER A 260 -6.85 -17.67 -6.01
CA SER A 260 -6.09 -18.00 -4.80
C SER A 260 -6.12 -16.84 -3.80
N SER A 261 -6.24 -17.15 -2.51
CA SER A 261 -5.98 -16.20 -1.43
C SER A 261 -5.03 -16.82 -0.41
N ARG A 262 -4.16 -15.99 0.17
CA ARG A 262 -3.33 -16.38 1.32
C ARG A 262 -4.13 -16.44 2.61
N SER A 263 -5.19 -15.64 2.72
CA SER A 263 -6.06 -15.58 3.90
C SER A 263 -7.38 -16.26 3.58
N GLU A 264 -7.74 -17.28 4.36
CA GLU A 264 -9.05 -17.94 4.27
C GLU A 264 -10.13 -17.15 5.02
N ASP A 265 -9.72 -16.26 5.93
CA ASP A 265 -10.58 -15.52 6.86
C ASP A 265 -10.97 -14.13 6.36
N TYR A 266 -11.06 -13.93 5.04
CA TYR A 266 -11.56 -12.66 4.49
C TYR A 266 -13.07 -12.46 4.76
N PRO A 267 -13.53 -11.21 4.94
CA PRO A 267 -14.95 -10.93 5.19
C PRO A 267 -15.87 -11.46 4.09
N ARG A 268 -17.00 -12.04 4.50
CA ARG A 268 -18.00 -12.64 3.59
C ARG A 268 -19.11 -11.67 3.17
N THR A 269 -18.92 -10.38 3.43
CA THR A 269 -19.83 -9.30 3.05
C THR A 269 -19.01 -8.11 2.60
N CYS A 270 -19.32 -7.53 1.44
CA CYS A 270 -18.69 -6.33 0.92
C CYS A 270 -19.71 -5.20 0.70
N ARG A 271 -19.29 -3.94 0.84
CA ARG A 271 -20.14 -2.76 0.64
C ARG A 271 -20.15 -2.30 -0.81
N MET A 272 -18.98 -2.23 -1.43
CA MET A 272 -18.79 -1.67 -2.76
C MET A 272 -17.66 -2.39 -3.50
N CYS A 273 -17.71 -2.34 -4.82
CA CYS A 273 -16.67 -2.86 -5.70
C CYS A 273 -16.40 -1.81 -6.78
N PHE A 274 -15.13 -1.57 -7.09
CA PHE A 274 -14.69 -0.59 -8.08
C PHE A 274 -13.69 -1.21 -9.03
N TYR A 275 -13.67 -0.71 -10.26
CA TYR A 275 -12.59 -1.01 -11.19
C TYR A 275 -11.27 -0.45 -10.66
N GLY A 276 -10.22 -1.24 -10.79
CA GLY A 276 -8.88 -0.77 -10.52
C GLY A 276 -7.85 -1.47 -11.38
N THR A 277 -6.62 -1.03 -11.27
CA THR A 277 -5.48 -1.69 -11.90
C THR A 277 -4.35 -1.86 -10.89
N GLY A 278 -3.71 -3.01 -10.95
CA GLY A 278 -2.54 -3.32 -10.15
C GLY A 278 -1.27 -3.23 -11.00
N LEU A 279 -0.19 -2.72 -10.43
CA LEU A 279 1.12 -2.74 -11.07
C LEU A 279 1.78 -4.10 -10.82
N ILE A 280 2.19 -4.78 -11.89
CA ILE A 280 2.97 -6.02 -11.84
C ILE A 280 4.27 -5.83 -12.61
N ALA A 281 5.30 -6.60 -12.26
CA ALA A 281 6.58 -6.60 -12.95
C ALA A 281 7.31 -7.92 -12.72
N GLY A 282 8.26 -8.23 -13.60
CA GLY A 282 9.22 -9.31 -13.38
C GLY A 282 10.19 -8.98 -12.23
N HIS A 283 10.97 -9.98 -11.82
CA HIS A 283 11.97 -9.82 -10.77
C HIS A 283 12.97 -8.71 -11.16
N GLY A 284 13.35 -7.88 -10.18
CA GLY A 284 14.18 -6.69 -10.40
C GLY A 284 13.41 -5.52 -11.02
N PHE A 285 12.10 -5.44 -10.79
CA PHE A 285 11.20 -4.43 -11.35
C PHE A 285 11.28 -4.32 -12.89
N THR A 286 11.36 -5.47 -13.56
CA THR A 286 11.56 -5.53 -15.01
C THR A 286 10.22 -5.51 -15.76
N SER A 287 10.15 -4.69 -16.82
CA SER A 287 8.97 -4.54 -17.68
C SER A 287 7.66 -4.33 -16.90
N PRO A 288 7.58 -3.28 -16.06
CA PRO A 288 6.39 -3.04 -15.26
C PRO A 288 5.19 -2.69 -16.13
N GLU A 289 4.03 -3.28 -15.81
CA GLU A 289 2.78 -3.04 -16.52
C GLU A 289 1.58 -3.06 -15.57
N ARG A 290 0.49 -2.41 -16.01
CA ARG A 290 -0.76 -2.38 -15.26
C ARG A 290 -1.71 -3.45 -15.76
N THR A 291 -2.17 -4.28 -14.83
CA THR A 291 -3.18 -5.30 -15.09
C THR A 291 -4.51 -4.93 -14.45
N PRO A 292 -5.64 -5.26 -15.09
CA PRO A 292 -6.95 -4.95 -14.55
C PRO A 292 -7.27 -5.80 -13.31
N GLY A 293 -8.10 -5.25 -12.44
CA GLY A 293 -8.57 -5.92 -11.25
C GLY A 293 -9.81 -5.27 -10.65
N ALA A 294 -10.30 -5.87 -9.57
CA ALA A 294 -11.45 -5.40 -8.83
C ALA A 294 -11.05 -5.03 -7.41
N PHE A 295 -11.24 -3.77 -7.03
CA PHE A 295 -11.13 -3.32 -5.64
C PHE A 295 -12.43 -3.61 -4.91
N ILE A 296 -12.36 -4.25 -3.75
CA ILE A 296 -13.51 -4.67 -2.95
C ILE A 296 -13.43 -4.01 -1.58
N LEU A 297 -14.41 -3.18 -1.23
CA LEU A 297 -14.51 -2.58 0.09
C LEU A 297 -15.34 -3.49 1.01
N PHE A 298 -14.76 -3.97 2.11
CA PHE A 298 -15.48 -4.79 3.09
C PHE A 298 -16.12 -3.94 4.19
N ASP A 299 -15.28 -3.13 4.85
CA ASP A 299 -15.67 -2.25 5.94
C ASP A 299 -14.73 -1.02 5.99
N GLU A 300 -14.78 -0.22 7.06
CA GLU A 300 -13.97 1.01 7.19
C GLU A 300 -12.46 0.75 7.21
N ASP A 301 -12.06 -0.46 7.60
CA ASP A 301 -10.68 -0.81 7.92
C ASP A 301 -10.13 -1.95 7.04
N ARG A 302 -10.97 -2.58 6.21
CA ARG A 302 -10.60 -3.70 5.36
C ARG A 302 -11.10 -3.56 3.94
N PHE A 303 -10.21 -3.85 3.01
CA PHE A 303 -10.51 -3.95 1.60
C PHE A 303 -9.71 -5.08 0.96
N GLY A 304 -10.05 -5.43 -0.26
CA GLY A 304 -9.37 -6.44 -1.05
C GLY A 304 -9.13 -5.98 -2.48
N PHE A 305 -8.21 -6.65 -3.17
CA PHE A 305 -7.96 -6.46 -4.59
C PHE A 305 -7.84 -7.81 -5.28
N VAL A 306 -8.71 -8.08 -6.27
CA VAL A 306 -8.61 -9.26 -7.14
C VAL A 306 -7.74 -8.91 -8.34
N TRP A 307 -6.59 -9.57 -8.44
CA TRP A 307 -5.66 -9.49 -9.56
C TRP A 307 -6.16 -10.43 -10.67
N LEU A 308 -6.77 -9.88 -11.71
CA LEU A 308 -7.52 -10.69 -12.67
C LEU A 308 -6.61 -11.67 -13.43
N GLU A 309 -5.49 -11.17 -13.96
CA GLU A 309 -4.56 -11.96 -14.77
C GLU A 309 -3.80 -13.01 -13.96
N LEU A 310 -3.59 -12.75 -12.66
CA LEU A 310 -2.87 -13.63 -11.76
C LEU A 310 -3.78 -14.65 -11.04
N LYS A 311 -5.11 -14.53 -11.17
CA LYS A 311 -6.09 -15.27 -10.37
C LYS A 311 -5.71 -15.29 -8.88
N SER A 312 -5.39 -14.10 -8.37
CA SER A 312 -4.90 -13.90 -7.01
C SER A 312 -5.72 -12.84 -6.30
N PHE A 313 -5.87 -12.98 -4.98
CA PHE A 313 -6.56 -12.03 -4.13
C PHE A 313 -5.64 -11.52 -3.02
N SER A 314 -5.49 -10.20 -2.97
CA SER A 314 -4.83 -9.52 -1.86
C SER A 314 -5.85 -8.97 -0.88
N LEU A 315 -5.75 -9.34 0.40
CA LEU A 315 -6.53 -8.78 1.49
C LEU A 315 -5.70 -7.71 2.20
N TYR A 316 -6.34 -6.59 2.57
CA TYR A 316 -5.72 -5.46 3.25
C TYR A 316 -6.50 -5.10 4.50
N SER A 317 -5.77 -4.78 5.58
CA SER A 317 -6.34 -4.39 6.87
C SER A 317 -5.57 -3.24 7.50
N ARG A 318 -6.29 -2.25 8.02
CA ARG A 318 -5.76 -0.98 8.54
C ARG A 318 -4.72 -1.21 9.64
N VAL A 319 -3.66 -0.42 9.60
CA VAL A 319 -2.72 -0.28 10.72
C VAL A 319 -3.38 0.56 11.80
N GLN A 320 -3.67 -0.07 12.95
CA GLN A 320 -4.33 0.59 14.09
C GLN A 320 -3.36 1.43 14.95
N ALA A 321 -2.06 1.36 14.70
CA ALA A 321 -1.06 2.14 15.43
C ALA A 321 -1.19 3.63 15.10
N THR A 322 -1.12 4.48 16.12
CA THR A 322 -1.11 5.94 15.95
C THR A 322 0.33 6.44 15.79
N PHE A 323 0.58 7.18 14.72
CA PHE A 323 1.89 7.75 14.42
C PHE A 323 1.96 9.22 14.83
N ARG A 324 3.10 9.63 15.40
CA ARG A 324 3.35 11.03 15.80
C ARG A 324 4.17 11.74 14.74
N ASN A 325 3.91 13.04 14.57
CA ASN A 325 4.67 13.91 13.66
C ASN A 325 4.69 13.42 12.20
N ALA A 326 3.59 12.80 11.77
CA ALA A 326 3.51 12.09 10.50
C ALA A 326 2.67 12.82 9.45
N ASP A 327 1.89 13.84 9.82
CA ASP A 327 1.01 14.54 8.88
C ASP A 327 1.81 15.35 7.85
N ALA A 328 1.31 15.37 6.62
CA ALA A 328 1.86 16.21 5.57
C ALA A 328 1.60 17.71 5.88
N PRO A 329 2.56 18.61 5.63
CA PRO A 329 2.35 20.05 5.81
C PRO A 329 1.26 20.64 4.90
N SER A 330 1.07 20.05 3.72
CA SER A 330 0.03 20.38 2.76
C SER A 330 -0.24 19.16 1.85
N PRO A 331 -1.39 19.12 1.14
CA PRO A 331 -1.63 18.09 0.13
C PRO A 331 -0.54 18.04 -0.96
N GLN A 332 -0.03 19.20 -1.39
CA GLN A 332 1.05 19.26 -2.40
C GLN A 332 2.35 18.65 -1.86
N ALA A 333 2.69 18.89 -0.59
CA ALA A 333 3.88 18.28 0.02
C ALA A 333 3.73 16.75 0.17
N PHE A 334 2.50 16.24 0.26
CA PHE A 334 2.24 14.80 0.21
C PHE A 334 2.48 14.25 -1.19
N ASP A 335 1.99 14.94 -2.23
CA ASP A 335 2.20 14.54 -3.63
C ASP A 335 3.69 14.57 -4.02
N GLU A 336 4.41 15.62 -3.65
CA GLU A 336 5.87 15.71 -3.83
C GLU A 336 6.60 14.56 -3.13
N MET A 337 6.16 14.18 -1.92
CA MET A 337 6.74 13.06 -1.20
C MET A 337 6.52 11.73 -1.93
N LEU A 338 5.31 11.51 -2.49
CA LEU A 338 5.02 10.32 -3.31
C LEU A 338 5.93 10.23 -4.54
N GLU A 339 6.10 11.33 -5.28
CA GLU A 339 6.98 11.38 -6.46
C GLU A 339 8.45 11.09 -6.08
N ASN A 340 8.91 11.65 -4.96
CA ASN A 340 10.27 11.44 -4.46
C ASN A 340 10.55 9.97 -4.07
N ILE A 341 9.62 9.30 -3.38
CA ILE A 341 9.82 7.89 -3.01
C ILE A 341 9.67 6.96 -4.21
N GLN A 342 8.82 7.32 -5.18
CA GLN A 342 8.65 6.54 -6.40
C GLN A 342 9.92 6.62 -7.26
N SER A 343 10.41 7.82 -7.54
CA SER A 343 11.62 8.04 -8.36
C SER A 343 12.89 7.43 -7.78
N PHE A 344 12.97 7.25 -6.46
CA PHE A 344 14.10 6.58 -5.82
C PHE A 344 14.18 5.08 -6.15
N ALA A 345 13.04 4.46 -6.45
CA ALA A 345 12.91 3.04 -6.70
C ALA A 345 12.51 2.72 -8.15
N SER A 346 12.62 3.70 -9.06
CA SER A 346 12.32 3.58 -10.49
C SER A 346 13.50 3.10 -11.32
#